data_AF-A0A3P7IYI6-F1
#
_entry.id   AF-A0A3P7IYI6-F1
#
_cell.length_a   1.000
_cell.length_b   1.000
_cell.length_c   1.000
_cell.angle_alpha   90.00
_cell.angle_beta   90.00
_cell.angle_gamma   90.00
#
_symmetry.space_group_name_H-M   'P 1'
#
loop_
_entity.id
_entity.type
_entity.pdbx_description
1 polymer ?
#
loop_
_entity_poly.entity_id
_entity_poly.type
_entity_poly.pdbx_seq_one_letter_code
_entity_poly.pdbx_strand_id
1 'polypeptide(L)' 'MAQRNGLYALLAAGMLDLQPDAEHGQLYTIHGVFNNTLYVALLFAVTTEKHVKTYEVIFRQLIKELQRCAGQFTHSAGF' A
#
# COMPACT_ATOMS: atom_id res chain seq x y z
N MET A 1 5.58 8.05 15.23
CA MET A 1 6.71 7.28 14.63
C MET A 1 6.79 7.42 13.10
N ALA A 2 5.69 7.43 12.34
CA ALA A 2 5.72 7.66 10.88
C ALA A 2 6.26 9.07 10.48
N GLN A 3 5.82 10.10 11.20
CA GLN A 3 6.16 11.50 10.91
C GLN A 3 7.67 11.83 10.99
N ARG A 4 8.45 11.07 11.78
CA ARG A 4 9.91 11.27 11.90
C ARG A 4 10.67 10.81 10.65
N ASN A 5 10.06 9.98 9.80
CA ASN A 5 10.66 9.46 8.58
C ASN A 5 9.97 10.04 7.33
N GLY A 6 9.32 11.21 7.44
CA GLY A 6 8.67 11.90 6.32
C GLY A 6 7.33 11.30 5.86
N LEU A 7 6.97 10.08 6.27
CA LEU A 7 5.65 9.50 6.00
C LEU A 7 4.59 10.16 6.89
N TYR A 8 3.72 10.94 6.27
CA TYR A 8 2.68 11.71 6.95
C TYR A 8 1.40 10.90 7.14
N ALA A 9 0.96 10.16 6.11
CA ALA A 9 -0.28 9.37 6.14
C ALA A 9 -0.24 8.20 5.16
N LEU A 10 -1.07 7.18 5.41
CA LEU A 10 -1.43 6.16 4.43
C LEU A 10 -2.88 6.38 4.01
N LEU A 11 -3.12 6.52 2.70
CA LEU A 11 -4.44 6.62 2.11
C LEU A 11 -4.75 5.33 1.37
N ALA A 12 -5.78 4.62 1.79
CA ALA A 12 -6.24 3.43 1.10
C ALA A 12 -7.57 3.72 0.39
N ALA A 13 -7.61 3.52 -0.92
CA ALA A 13 -8.77 3.80 -1.77
C ALA A 13 -9.18 2.55 -2.55
N GLY A 14 -10.47 2.25 -2.57
CA GLY A 14 -11.04 1.25 -3.47
C GLY A 14 -11.61 1.93 -4.70
N MET A 15 -11.12 1.59 -5.89
CA MET A 15 -11.80 1.92 -7.14
C MET A 15 -12.80 0.79 -7.45
N LEU A 16 -14.06 1.18 -7.65
CA LEU A 16 -15.19 0.31 -7.33
C LEU A 16 -15.46 -0.80 -8.35
N ASP A 17 -15.00 -0.67 -9.61
CA ASP A 17 -15.32 -1.61 -10.69
C ASP A 17 -14.13 -1.86 -11.63
N LEU A 18 -13.90 -3.13 -11.95
CA LEU A 18 -12.94 -3.58 -12.96
C LEU A 18 -13.70 -3.86 -14.27
N GLN A 19 -13.58 -2.97 -15.24
CA GLN A 19 -14.15 -3.18 -16.58
C GLN A 19 -13.26 -4.14 -17.41
N PRO A 20 -13.83 -4.90 -18.36
CA PRO A 20 -15.25 -4.94 -18.75
C PRO A 20 -16.12 -5.93 -17.94
N ASP A 21 -15.55 -6.96 -17.30
CA ASP A 21 -16.32 -8.14 -16.86
C ASP A 21 -16.29 -8.44 -15.35
N ALA A 22 -15.87 -7.50 -14.50
CA ALA A 22 -15.84 -7.74 -13.06
C ALA A 22 -16.81 -6.80 -12.32
N GLU A 23 -18.11 -7.14 -12.40
CA GLU A 23 -19.21 -6.51 -11.64
C GLU A 23 -18.99 -6.51 -10.12
N HIS A 24 -18.01 -7.29 -9.62
CA HIS A 24 -17.67 -7.40 -8.19
C HIS A 24 -16.18 -7.19 -7.89
N GLY A 25 -15.38 -6.87 -8.91
CA GLY A 25 -13.95 -6.65 -8.76
C GLY A 25 -13.63 -5.24 -8.26
N GLN A 26 -12.65 -5.15 -7.37
CA GLN A 26 -12.12 -3.90 -6.85
C GLN A 26 -10.62 -3.83 -7.10
N LEU A 27 -10.18 -2.70 -7.62
CA LEU A 27 -8.79 -2.28 -7.52
C LEU A 27 -8.62 -1.49 -6.23
N TYR A 28 -7.92 -2.07 -5.26
CA TYR A 28 -7.57 -1.43 -4.01
C TYR A 28 -6.15 -0.88 -4.08
N THR A 29 -5.99 0.42 -3.82
CA THR A 29 -4.69 1.07 -3.83
C THR A 29 -4.35 1.60 -2.45
N ILE A 30 -3.09 1.47 -2.05
CA ILE A 30 -2.56 2.11 -0.85
C ILE A 30 -1.48 3.10 -1.29
N HIS A 31 -1.67 4.36 -0.94
CA HIS A 31 -0.74 5.44 -1.20
C HIS A 31 -0.10 5.93 0.09
N GLY A 32 1.21 6.16 0.07
CA GLY A 32 1.91 6.91 1.11
C GLY A 32 1.94 8.38 0.76
N VAL A 33 1.63 9.23 1.74
CA VAL A 33 1.86 10.67 1.67
C VAL A 33 3.19 10.99 2.33
N PHE A 34 4.14 11.51 1.58
CA PHE A 34 5.47 11.89 2.06
C PHE A 34 5.62 13.41 2.04
N ASN A 35 6.15 13.98 3.13
CA ASN A 35 6.39 15.42 3.30
C ASN A 35 5.20 16.30 2.87
N ASN A 36 3.98 15.88 3.20
CA ASN A 36 2.71 16.57 2.91
C ASN A 36 2.43 16.91 1.44
N THR A 37 3.21 16.39 0.49
CA THR A 37 3.17 16.82 -0.91
C THR A 37 3.31 15.68 -1.91
N LEU A 38 4.07 14.63 -1.56
CA LEU A 38 4.33 13.52 -2.47
C LEU A 38 3.38 12.36 -2.19
N TYR A 39 2.58 12.00 -3.19
CA TYR A 39 1.70 10.83 -3.17
C TYR A 39 2.38 9.70 -3.93
N VAL A 40 2.83 8.65 -3.23
CA VAL A 40 3.45 7.47 -3.83
C VAL A 40 2.51 6.29 -3.69
N ALA A 41 2.17 5.62 -4.80
CA ALA A 41 1.46 4.35 -4.73
C ALA A 41 2.41 3.28 -4.17
N LEU A 42 2.04 2.69 -3.03
CA LEU A 42 2.83 1.66 -2.34
C LEU A 42 2.35 0.25 -2.69
N LEU A 43 1.05 0.08 -2.97
CA LEU A 43 0.47 -1.21 -3.28
C LEU A 43 -0.78 -1.07 -4.16
N PHE A 44 -0.92 -2.00 -5.10
CA PHE A 44 -2.13 -2.26 -5.87
C PHE A 44 -2.57 -3.70 -5.59
N ALA A 45 -3.83 -3.90 -5.23
CA ALA A 45 -4.43 -5.20 -5.05
C ALA A 45 -5.72 -5.29 -5.87
N VAL A 46 -5.87 -6.39 -6.60
CA VAL A 46 -7.12 -6.73 -7.27
C VAL A 46 -7.82 -7.79 -6.43
N THR A 47 -9.08 -7.54 -6.09
CA THR A 47 -9.88 -8.47 -5.29
C THR A 47 -11.33 -8.46 -5.76
N THR A 48 -11.99 -9.61 -5.74
CA THR A 48 -13.45 -9.72 -5.91
C THR A 48 -14.19 -9.78 -4.57
N GLU A 49 -13.45 -9.74 -3.46
CA GLU A 49 -13.97 -9.83 -2.10
C GLU A 49 -13.75 -8.53 -1.33
N LYS A 50 -14.78 -8.08 -0.60
CA LYS A 50 -14.79 -6.82 0.17
C LYS A 50 -15.03 -7.06 1.67
N HIS A 51 -14.33 -8.02 2.27
CA HIS A 51 -14.43 -8.35 3.69
C HIS A 51 -13.16 -7.99 4.46
N VAL A 52 -13.28 -7.81 5.78
CA VAL A 52 -12.15 -7.43 6.66
C VAL A 52 -10.94 -8.34 6.48
N LYS A 53 -11.16 -9.67 6.41
CA LYS A 53 -10.09 -10.66 6.20
C LYS A 53 -9.29 -10.44 4.91
N THR A 54 -9.97 -10.03 3.84
CA THR A 54 -9.32 -9.72 2.55
C THR A 54 -8.36 -8.54 2.71
N TYR A 55 -8.81 -7.47 3.38
CA TYR A 55 -7.96 -6.31 3.66
C TYR A 55 -6.80 -6.64 4.61
N GLU A 56 -7.02 -7.48 5.63
CA GLU A 56 -5.93 -7.95 6.51
C GLU A 56 -4.82 -8.67 5.74
N VAL A 57 -5.15 -9.44 4.70
CA VAL A 57 -4.15 -10.09 3.84
C VAL A 57 -3.38 -9.03 3.04
N ILE A 58 -4.08 -8.06 2.46
CA ILE A 58 -3.47 -6.95 1.70
C ILE A 58 -2.50 -6.15 2.59
N PHE A 59 -2.93 -5.76 3.80
CA PHE A 59 -2.09 -5.02 4.75
C PHE A 59 -0.90 -5.85 5.23
N ARG A 60 -1.07 -7.16 5.46
CA ARG A 60 0.05 -8.05 5.80
C ARG A 60 1.08 -8.09 4.68
N GLN A 61 0.66 -8.10 3.42
CA GLN A 61 1.59 -8.07 2.29
C GLN A 61 2.34 -6.73 2.22
N LEU A 62 1.65 -5.59 2.41
CA LEU A 62 2.28 -4.28 2.48
C LEU A 62 3.38 -4.25 3.55
N ILE A 63 3.09 -4.74 4.77
CA ILE A 63 4.07 -4.74 5.87
C ILE A 63 5.30 -5.56 5.49
N LYS A 64 5.13 -6.75 4.88
CA LYS A 64 6.24 -7.59 4.43
C LYS A 64 7.12 -6.87 3.42
N GLU A 65 6.53 -6.22 2.42
CA GLU A 65 7.29 -5.48 1.41
C GLU A 65 8.03 -4.28 2.00
N LEU A 66 7.38 -3.52 2.91
CA LEU A 66 8.03 -2.41 3.61
C LEU A 66 9.22 -2.89 4.45
N GLN A 67 9.10 -4.03 5.13
CA GLN A 67 10.19 -4.64 5.90
C GLN A 67 11.34 -5.10 4.99
N ARG A 68 11.01 -5.73 3.86
CA ARG A 68 12.00 -6.15 2.86
C ARG A 68 12.78 -4.96 2.31
N CYS A 69 12.09 -3.89 1.93
CA CYS A 69 12.74 -2.67 1.45
C CYS A 69 13.59 -2.03 2.55
N ALA A 70 13.10 -1.93 3.78
CA ALA A 70 13.86 -1.38 4.91
C ALA A 70 15.18 -2.15 5.16
N GLY A 71 15.15 -3.48 5.08
CA GLY A 71 16.35 -4.32 5.21
C GLY A 71 17.36 -4.16 4.06
N GLN A 72 16.91 -3.74 2.88
CA GLN A 72 17.80 -3.43 1.74
C GLN A 72 18.53 -2.11 1.94
N PHE A 73 17.86 -1.10 2.51
CA PHE A 73 18.48 0.21 2.77
C PHE A 73 19.54 0.19 3.88
N THR A 74 19.44 -0.72 4.86
CA THR A 74 20.48 -0.89 5.89
C THR A 74 21.75 -1.55 5.38
N HIS A 75 21.68 -2.30 4.26
CA HIS A 75 22.86 -2.92 3.63
C HIS A 75 23.55 -2.02 2.61
N SER A 76 22.85 -1.00 2.08
CA SER A 76 23.41 -0.05 1.10
C SER A 76 23.97 1.23 1.74
N ALA A 77 23.79 1.44 3.04
CA ALA A 77 24.29 2.62 3.78
C ALA A 77 25.68 2.38 4.41
N GLY A 78 26.53 1.60 3.75
CA GLY A 78 27.96 1.54 4.05
C GLY A 78 28.69 2.69 3.35
N PHE A 79 28.75 3.84 4.01
CA PHE A 79 29.79 4.86 3.81
C PHE A 79 30.53 5.04 5.12
#